data_AF-U6JXL0-F1
#
_entry.id   AF-U6JXL0-F1
#
_cell.length_a   1.000
_cell.length_b   1.000
_cell.length_c   1.000
_cell.angle_alpha   90.00
_cell.angle_beta   90.00
_cell.angle_gamma   90.00
#
_symmetry.space_group_name_H-M   'P 1'
#
loop_
_entity.id
_entity.type
_entity.pdbx_description
1 polymer ?
#
loop_
_entity_poly.entity_id
_entity_poly.type
_entity_poly.pdbx_seq_one_letter_code
_entity_poly.pdbx_strand_id
1 'polypeptide(L)'
;MSPCVYLLLRWFSYVQVAHALQQRYMLEAAGSRGVWGLDDFHFLTFLWGAGQLSEQQIIEPAQIMERDLVQQLAGDLLYFDSIEYVLQTKKGAPFFECSPILYDVSGISSW
;
A
#
# COMPACT_ATOMS: atom_id res chain seq x y z
N MET A 1 16.24 14.08 14.24
CA MET A 1 15.38 13.51 13.18
C MET A 1 14.64 14.64 12.49
N SER A 2 14.58 14.63 11.16
CA SER A 2 13.79 15.61 10.40
C SER A 2 12.29 15.43 10.70
N PRO A 3 11.47 16.51 10.74
CA PRO A 3 10.02 16.42 10.96
C PRO A 3 9.32 15.43 10.02
N CYS A 4 9.78 15.30 8.77
CA CYS A 4 9.21 14.38 7.78
C CYS A 4 9.39 12.91 8.19
N VAL A 5 10.56 12.54 8.71
CA VAL A 5 10.85 11.17 9.16
C VAL A 5 9.98 10.81 10.37
N TYR A 6 9.78 11.75 11.28
CA TYR A 6 8.91 11.55 12.45
C TYR A 6 7.44 11.32 12.03
N LEU A 7 6.94 12.10 11.06
CA LEU A 7 5.60 11.92 10.51
C LEU A 7 5.43 10.52 9.90
N LEU A 8 6.38 10.07 9.09
CA LEU A 8 6.32 8.77 8.42
C LEU A 8 6.28 7.61 9.42
N LEU A 9 7.12 7.63 10.45
CA LEU A 9 7.13 6.58 11.48
C LEU A 9 5.82 6.53 12.27
N ARG A 10 5.26 7.69 12.61
CA ARG A 10 3.95 7.77 13.29
C ARG A 10 2.82 7.27 12.39
N TRP A 11 2.85 7.63 11.12
CA TRP A 11 1.87 7.17 10.15
C TRP A 11 1.95 5.67 9.94
N PHE A 12 3.15 5.11 9.83
CA PHE A 12 3.35 3.66 9.70
C PHE A 12 2.73 2.89 10.87
N SER A 13 2.98 3.34 12.11
CA SER A 13 2.34 2.75 13.30
C SER A 13 0.81 2.88 13.27
N TYR A 14 0.29 4.02 12.79
CA TYR A 14 -1.16 4.23 12.62
C TYR A 14 -1.76 3.25 11.61
N VAL A 15 -1.13 3.08 10.45
CA VAL A 15 -1.61 2.18 9.38
C VAL A 15 -1.66 0.73 9.85
N GLN A 16 -0.64 0.27 10.58
CA GLN A 16 -0.65 -1.09 11.15
C GLN A 16 -1.81 -1.31 12.13
N VAL A 17 -2.08 -0.32 12.98
CA VAL A 17 -3.24 -0.37 13.88
C VAL A 17 -4.54 -0.34 13.07
N ALA A 18 -4.64 0.49 12.04
CA ALA A 18 -5.81 0.58 11.18
C ALA A 18 -6.09 -0.75 10.46
N HIS A 19 -5.08 -1.38 9.85
CA HIS A 19 -5.18 -2.72 9.26
C HIS A 19 -5.66 -3.76 10.27
N ALA A 20 -5.11 -3.75 11.48
CA ALA A 20 -5.55 -4.66 12.55
C ALA A 20 -7.02 -4.43 12.93
N LEU A 21 -7.47 -3.17 13.04
CA LEU A 21 -8.86 -2.85 13.35
C LEU A 21 -9.81 -3.26 12.22
N GLN A 22 -9.42 -3.00 10.97
CA GLN A 22 -10.21 -3.37 9.78
C GLN A 22 -10.45 -4.88 9.73
N GLN A 23 -9.41 -5.69 9.94
CA GLN A 23 -9.53 -7.14 10.01
C GLN A 23 -10.31 -7.60 11.25
N ARG A 24 -9.99 -7.06 12.43
CA ARG A 24 -10.55 -7.50 13.71
C ARG A 24 -12.05 -7.25 13.83
N TYR A 25 -12.52 -6.17 13.22
CA TYR A 25 -13.91 -5.72 13.30
C TYR A 25 -14.66 -5.83 11.98
N MET A 26 -14.03 -6.39 10.93
CA MET A 26 -14.63 -6.52 9.59
C MET A 26 -15.21 -5.19 9.11
N LEU A 27 -14.43 -4.12 9.25
CA LEU A 27 -14.89 -2.78 8.87
C LEU A 27 -15.17 -2.73 7.37
N GLU A 28 -16.23 -2.02 7.00
CA GLU A 28 -16.54 -1.74 5.60
C GLU A 28 -15.83 -0.46 5.15
N ALA A 29 -15.48 -0.41 3.87
CA ALA A 29 -14.90 0.77 3.25
C ALA A 29 -15.86 1.97 3.35
N ALA A 30 -15.37 3.10 3.82
CA ALA A 30 -16.16 4.32 3.89
C ALA A 30 -16.22 4.99 2.50
N GLY A 31 -17.33 4.77 1.78
CA GLY A 31 -17.64 5.43 0.51
C GLY A 31 -17.71 4.49 -0.70
N SER A 32 -18.57 4.83 -1.67
CA SER A 32 -18.79 4.02 -2.87
C SER A 32 -17.79 4.37 -3.98
N ARG A 33 -16.52 4.01 -3.81
CA ARG A 33 -15.50 4.15 -4.87
C ARG A 33 -15.37 2.89 -5.74
N GLY A 34 -15.76 1.74 -5.21
CA GLY A 34 -15.71 0.46 -5.93
C GLY A 34 -14.34 0.22 -6.56
N VAL A 35 -14.34 -0.31 -7.78
CA VAL A 35 -13.12 -0.61 -8.55
C VAL A 35 -12.31 0.64 -8.97
N TRP A 36 -12.84 1.85 -8.81
CA TRP A 36 -12.14 3.10 -9.16
C TRP A 36 -11.38 3.72 -7.99
N GLY A 37 -11.48 3.12 -6.80
CA GLY A 37 -10.66 3.49 -5.65
C GLY A 37 -9.23 2.97 -5.80
N LEU A 38 -8.26 3.75 -5.31
CA LEU A 38 -6.89 3.28 -5.17
C LEU A 38 -6.81 2.10 -4.18
N ASP A 39 -7.47 2.25 -3.04
CA ASP A 39 -7.63 1.25 -1.99
C ASP A 39 -8.93 1.54 -1.21
N ASP A 40 -9.39 0.54 -0.47
CA ASP A 40 -10.65 0.55 0.27
C ASP A 40 -10.60 1.48 1.51
N PHE A 41 -9.43 1.68 2.12
CA PHE A 41 -9.30 2.43 3.38
C PHE A 41 -8.30 3.58 3.32
N HIS A 42 -7.24 3.46 2.52
CA HIS A 42 -6.10 4.36 2.58
C HIS A 42 -5.78 5.02 1.25
N PHE A 43 -5.44 6.31 1.29
CA PHE A 43 -4.91 7.02 0.13
C PHE A 43 -3.52 7.58 0.42
N LEU A 44 -3.39 8.32 1.53
CA LEU A 44 -2.12 8.97 1.93
C LEU A 44 -0.98 7.97 2.12
N THR A 45 -1.31 6.74 2.50
CA THR A 45 -0.35 5.65 2.67
C THR A 45 0.42 5.35 1.39
N PHE A 46 -0.28 5.26 0.26
CA PHE A 46 0.33 5.06 -1.05
C PHE A 46 1.05 6.31 -1.55
N LEU A 47 0.50 7.51 -1.29
CA LEU A 47 1.13 8.78 -1.68
C LEU A 47 2.50 8.96 -1.00
N TRP A 48 2.55 8.80 0.32
CA TRP A 48 3.80 8.95 1.07
C TRP A 48 4.75 7.79 0.85
N GLY A 49 4.22 6.57 0.68
CA GLY A 49 5.02 5.41 0.30
C GLY A 49 5.73 5.59 -1.06
N ALA A 50 5.04 6.14 -2.06
CA ALA A 50 5.66 6.47 -3.34
C ALA A 50 6.78 7.52 -3.18
N GLY A 51 6.59 8.50 -2.30
CA GLY A 51 7.64 9.46 -1.92
C GLY A 51 8.86 8.82 -1.26
N GLN A 52 8.69 7.73 -0.49
CA GLN A 52 9.82 6.96 0.05
C GLN A 52 10.60 6.25 -1.07
N LEU A 53 9.89 5.75 -2.08
CA LEU A 53 10.45 4.95 -3.17
C LEU A 53 11.14 5.82 -4.25
N SER A 54 10.66 7.04 -4.47
CA SER A 54 11.27 7.98 -5.42
C SER A 54 12.68 8.40 -5.00
N GLU A 55 12.98 8.42 -3.70
CA GLU A 55 14.34 8.68 -3.19
C GLU A 55 15.29 7.47 -3.36
N GLN A 56 14.75 6.24 -3.40
CA GLN A 56 15.56 5.03 -3.34
C GLN A 56 16.00 4.48 -4.71
N GLN A 57 15.41 4.92 -5.84
CA GLN A 57 15.73 4.61 -7.26
C GLN A 57 16.04 3.15 -7.67
N ILE A 58 16.03 2.19 -6.74
CA ILE A 58 16.37 0.79 -6.96
C ILE A 58 15.11 -0.05 -7.23
N ILE A 59 13.97 0.39 -6.68
CA ILE A 59 12.70 -0.34 -6.76
C ILE A 59 11.85 0.28 -7.85
N GLU A 60 11.45 -0.51 -8.84
CA GLU A 60 10.54 -0.08 -9.90
C GLU A 60 9.06 -0.26 -9.50
N PRO A 61 8.13 0.57 -10.00
CA PRO A 61 6.70 0.42 -9.74
C PRO A 61 6.14 -0.97 -10.04
N ALA A 62 6.65 -1.66 -11.06
CA ALA A 62 6.21 -2.99 -11.44
C ALA A 62 6.45 -4.04 -10.33
N GLN A 63 7.44 -3.82 -9.47
CA GLN A 63 7.87 -4.78 -8.46
C GLN A 63 6.93 -4.87 -7.25
N ILE A 64 5.92 -4.00 -7.14
CA ILE A 64 4.88 -4.13 -6.10
C ILE A 64 4.05 -5.41 -6.23
N MET A 65 4.12 -6.09 -7.37
CA MET A 65 3.43 -7.38 -7.57
C MET A 65 4.31 -8.59 -7.22
N GLU A 66 5.61 -8.39 -6.94
CA GLU A 66 6.55 -9.44 -6.59
C GLU A 66 6.37 -9.84 -5.12
N ARG A 67 5.64 -10.92 -4.86
CA ARG A 67 5.24 -11.33 -3.50
C ARG A 67 6.39 -11.48 -2.52
N ASP A 68 7.52 -12.04 -2.97
CA ASP A 68 8.69 -12.25 -2.13
C ASP A 68 9.32 -10.91 -1.73
N LEU A 69 9.43 -9.97 -2.68
CA LEU A 69 9.90 -8.62 -2.42
C LEU A 69 8.94 -7.87 -1.49
N VAL A 70 7.64 -8.02 -1.72
CA VAL A 70 6.61 -7.40 -0.88
C VAL A 70 6.74 -7.85 0.58
N GLN A 71 6.85 -9.15 0.82
CA GLN A 71 7.03 -9.68 2.17
C GLN A 71 8.33 -9.21 2.83
N GLN A 72 9.40 -9.09 2.04
CA GLN A 72 10.68 -8.62 2.55
C GLN A 72 10.64 -7.14 2.96
N LEU A 73 9.92 -6.29 2.22
CA LEU A 73 9.95 -4.83 2.40
C LEU A 73 8.74 -4.27 3.16
N ALA A 74 7.69 -5.07 3.39
CA ALA A 74 6.49 -4.63 4.10
C ALA A 74 6.77 -4.12 5.52
N GLY A 75 7.80 -4.65 6.19
CA GLY A 75 8.21 -4.18 7.52
C GLY A 75 8.83 -2.78 7.54
N ASP A 76 9.35 -2.30 6.41
CA ASP A 76 10.18 -1.10 6.33
C ASP A 76 9.55 0.02 5.47
N LEU A 77 8.74 -0.34 4.47
CA LEU A 77 8.23 0.58 3.46
C LEU A 77 6.70 0.63 3.49
N LEU A 78 6.15 1.83 3.62
CA LEU A 78 4.73 2.07 3.83
C LEU A 78 3.88 1.57 2.65
N TYR A 79 4.39 1.75 1.43
CA TYR A 79 3.72 1.26 0.22
C TYR A 79 3.63 -0.27 0.22
N PHE A 80 4.71 -0.95 0.60
CA PHE A 80 4.79 -2.40 0.62
C PHE A 80 3.96 -3.02 1.75
N ASP A 81 3.91 -2.41 2.94
CA ASP A 81 3.00 -2.81 4.03
C ASP A 81 1.54 -2.86 3.55
N SER A 82 1.12 -1.83 2.82
CA SER A 82 -0.26 -1.73 2.32
C SER A 82 -0.54 -2.66 1.15
N ILE A 83 0.44 -2.86 0.25
CA ILE A 83 0.32 -3.85 -0.82
C ILE A 83 0.22 -5.26 -0.24
N GLU A 84 1.01 -5.58 0.78
CA GLU A 84 0.89 -6.84 1.50
C GLU A 84 -0.52 -7.01 2.06
N TYR A 85 -1.06 -5.98 2.74
CA TYR A 85 -2.41 -6.00 3.27
C TYR A 85 -3.48 -6.25 2.19
N VAL A 86 -3.37 -5.60 1.02
CA VAL A 86 -4.26 -5.80 -0.12
C VAL A 86 -4.18 -7.25 -0.62
N LEU A 87 -2.97 -7.78 -0.82
CA LEU A 87 -2.75 -9.17 -1.26
C LEU A 87 -3.26 -10.20 -0.25
N GLN A 88 -3.19 -9.89 1.05
CA GLN A 88 -3.70 -10.73 2.12
C GLN A 88 -5.23 -10.73 2.22
N THR A 89 -5.86 -9.59 1.96
CA THR A 89 -7.32 -9.41 2.08
C THR A 89 -8.05 -9.90 0.83
N LYS A 90 -7.46 -9.71 -0.36
CA LYS A 90 -8.06 -10.07 -1.66
C LYS A 90 -7.51 -11.39 -2.21
N LYS A 91 -7.35 -12.39 -1.33
CA LYS A 91 -6.83 -13.72 -1.70
C LYS A 91 -7.76 -14.42 -2.69
N GLY A 92 -7.18 -15.00 -3.74
CA GLY A 92 -7.89 -15.88 -4.69
C GLY A 92 -8.34 -15.22 -5.98
N ALA A 93 -8.18 -13.89 -6.12
CA ALA A 93 -8.41 -13.19 -7.37
C ALA A 93 -7.11 -12.50 -7.87
N PRO A 94 -6.93 -12.36 -9.19
CA PRO A 94 -5.81 -11.62 -9.76
C PRO A 94 -5.78 -10.16 -9.29
N PHE A 95 -4.57 -9.61 -9.10
CA PHE A 95 -4.39 -8.25 -8.59
C PHE A 95 -5.07 -7.19 -9.47
N PHE A 96 -5.03 -7.36 -10.80
CA PHE A 96 -5.68 -6.45 -11.76
C PHE A 96 -7.21 -6.42 -11.66
N GLU A 97 -7.86 -7.50 -11.19
CA GLU A 97 -9.32 -7.53 -11.01
C GLU A 97 -9.73 -6.86 -9.69
N CYS A 98 -8.90 -7.06 -8.67
CA CYS A 98 -9.19 -6.65 -7.31
C CYS A 98 -8.76 -5.22 -6.98
N SER A 99 -7.71 -4.73 -7.66
CA SER A 99 -7.10 -3.44 -7.45
C SER A 99 -6.57 -2.86 -8.78
N PRO A 100 -7.47 -2.58 -9.75
CA PRO A 100 -7.06 -2.17 -11.10
C PRO A 100 -6.26 -0.87 -11.11
N ILE A 101 -6.58 0.10 -10.23
CA ILE A 101 -5.83 1.35 -10.15
C ILE A 101 -4.39 1.13 -9.65
N LEU A 102 -4.18 0.28 -8.64
CA LEU A 102 -2.82 -0.08 -8.19
C LEU A 102 -2.07 -0.87 -9.26
N TYR A 103 -2.78 -1.72 -10.01
CA TYR A 103 -2.22 -2.43 -11.16
C TYR A 103 -1.77 -1.45 -12.26
N ASP A 104 -2.59 -0.47 -12.61
CA ASP A 104 -2.23 0.56 -13.59
C ASP A 104 -1.02 1.39 -13.12
N VAL A 105 -0.98 1.76 -11.83
CA VAL A 105 0.17 2.46 -11.23
C VAL A 105 1.44 1.61 -11.30
N SER A 106 1.37 0.28 -11.21
CA SER A 106 2.55 -0.57 -11.38
C SER A 106 3.16 -0.50 -12.79
N GLY A 107 2.41 -0.03 -13.78
CA GLY A 107 2.84 0.10 -15.18
C GLY A 107 3.55 1.41 -15.51
N ILE A 108 3.70 2.34 -14.56
CA ILE A 108 4.42 3.61 -14.79
C ILE A 108 5.93 3.40 -14.73
N SER A 109 6.68 4.30 -15.39
CA SER A 109 8.13 4.17 -15.53
C SER A 109 8.94 4.53 -14.28
N SER A 110 8.36 5.29 -13.35
CA SER A 110 9.06 5.77 -12.14
C SER A 110 8.08 6.21 -11.05
N TRP A 111 8.55 6.16 -9.80
CA TRP A 111 7.85 6.67 -8.62
C TRP A 111 7.77 8.20 -8.56
#